data_AF-A0A150QBB1-F1
#
_entry.id   AF-A0A150QBB1-F1
#
_cell.length_a   1.000
_cell.length_b   1.000
_cell.length_c   1.000
_cell.angle_alpha   90.00
_cell.angle_beta   90.00
_cell.angle_gamma   90.00
#
_symmetry.space_group_name_H-M   'P 1'
#
loop_
_entity.id
_entity.type
_entity.pdbx_description
1 polymer ?
#
loop_
_entity_poly.entity_id
_entity_poly.type
_entity_poly.pdbx_seq_one_letter_code
_entity_poly.pdbx_strand_id
1 'polypeptide(L)'
;GAGGTDDHPYDHCKSGYMPDPSDSSPTMKDGPADFFPPGNNDPDIVDTTVQPEVLKWMYDHSWQAAHVEWHAIRACNLPGGGGLSKVNICSFTNLVPKDQNCQTAGDGYQFLVFHRHMIQALKQLWPNHSEQFEGFSKFPTKAEDVPPQWRNQWKDWDSAALEAGRIGDEIEKPENLARFPDEGTLGFWLQCNVGQRLAGATNMPWVGLHFVLHAKWARPGNTTHGVNNTNANIDNYMFWKLHGWIDNVWEKYRRAKGLTPEDPKLKADLEAQCREMDTEIKIIQQNLDPEDVVNPNEPLPVESGFFHEKVRPIFESRTNLCSGCHAETGPNAKLTLGGHISSKKIVDGLVNQPSIGGGQYRLVVPGDPDRSWLYLKASGKAEDAGCVQTDMAQCITGVMPPSTTGPTVSPQQLEILRQWILDGAQGPT
;
A
#
# COMPACT_ATOMS: atom_id res chain seq x y z
N GLY A 1 -11.62 36.77 -7.13
CA GLY A 1 -11.21 35.92 -8.26
C GLY A 1 -10.27 34.86 -7.74
N ALA A 2 -10.46 33.62 -8.21
CA ALA A 2 -9.59 32.44 -8.11
C ALA A 2 -9.21 31.98 -6.68
N GLY A 3 -9.41 30.74 -6.26
CA GLY A 3 -9.94 29.55 -6.90
C GLY A 3 -10.37 28.59 -5.78
N GLY A 4 -11.40 27.80 -6.05
CA GLY A 4 -11.79 26.72 -5.15
C GLY A 4 -10.61 25.75 -5.06
N THR A 5 -9.98 25.68 -3.89
CA THR A 5 -9.24 24.50 -3.52
C THR A 5 -10.30 23.43 -3.29
N ASP A 6 -10.20 22.30 -4.01
CA ASP A 6 -10.98 21.10 -3.72
C ASP A 6 -10.65 20.65 -2.29
N ASP A 7 -11.38 21.20 -1.31
CA ASP A 7 -11.38 20.84 0.11
C ASP A 7 -12.22 19.56 0.33
N HIS A 8 -12.12 18.63 -0.61
CA HIS A 8 -12.72 17.31 -0.54
C HIS A 8 -11.91 16.39 0.35
N PRO A 9 -12.52 15.31 0.87
CA PRO A 9 -11.81 14.37 1.69
C PRO A 9 -10.63 13.75 0.96
N TYR A 10 -9.45 13.83 1.59
CA TYR A 10 -8.23 13.27 1.05
C TYR A 10 -8.31 11.77 1.11
N ASP A 11 -8.61 11.24 -0.05
CA ASP A 11 -8.76 9.84 -0.35
C ASP A 11 -7.52 9.40 -1.13
N HIS A 12 -6.64 8.64 -0.50
CA HIS A 12 -5.37 8.27 -1.11
C HIS A 12 -5.53 7.34 -2.31
N CYS A 13 -6.59 6.55 -2.38
CA CYS A 13 -6.86 5.72 -3.56
C CYS A 13 -7.22 6.56 -4.80
N LYS A 14 -7.76 7.77 -4.61
CA LYS A 14 -8.04 8.73 -5.69
C LYS A 14 -6.92 9.73 -5.93
N SER A 15 -6.33 10.21 -4.85
CA SER A 15 -5.38 11.34 -4.86
C SER A 15 -3.92 10.90 -4.88
N GLY A 16 -3.65 9.60 -4.69
CA GLY A 16 -2.33 9.04 -4.38
C GLY A 16 -2.02 9.10 -2.88
N TYR A 17 -0.90 8.51 -2.47
CA TYR A 17 -0.35 8.68 -1.13
C TYR A 17 0.41 10.00 -1.00
N MET A 18 0.42 10.59 0.20
CA MET A 18 1.35 11.67 0.53
C MET A 18 2.73 11.09 0.80
N PRO A 19 3.83 11.82 0.52
CA PRO A 19 5.16 11.38 0.88
C PRO A 19 5.26 11.09 2.39
N ASP A 20 5.87 9.95 2.73
CA ASP A 20 6.14 9.58 4.12
C ASP A 20 7.22 10.52 4.70
N PRO A 21 7.14 10.91 5.98
CA PRO A 21 8.16 11.77 6.60
C PRO A 21 9.59 11.25 6.45
N SER A 22 9.79 9.93 6.35
CA SER A 22 11.12 9.35 6.16
C SER A 22 11.73 9.60 4.78
N ASP A 23 10.93 9.96 3.77
CA ASP A 23 11.43 10.28 2.41
C ASP A 23 12.35 11.50 2.36
N SER A 24 12.25 12.39 3.36
CA SER A 24 13.15 13.53 3.52
C SER A 24 14.27 13.28 4.53
N SER A 25 14.40 12.04 5.04
CA SER A 25 15.42 11.71 6.03
C SER A 25 16.82 11.74 5.40
N PRO A 26 17.79 12.48 5.98
CA PRO A 26 19.16 12.50 5.47
C PRO A 26 19.90 11.17 5.65
N THR A 27 19.32 10.20 6.38
CA THR A 27 19.92 8.88 6.62
C THR A 27 19.39 7.79 5.70
N MET A 28 18.26 8.02 5.02
CA MET A 28 17.68 7.07 4.08
C MET A 28 18.55 7.05 2.81
N LYS A 29 18.79 5.84 2.28
CA LYS A 29 19.66 5.62 1.11
C LYS A 29 18.86 5.06 -0.06
N ASP A 30 19.37 5.23 -1.27
CA ASP A 30 18.90 4.46 -2.42
C ASP A 30 19.50 3.05 -2.46
N GLY A 31 18.88 2.17 -3.23
CA GLY A 31 19.33 0.80 -3.44
C GLY A 31 18.95 -0.17 -2.32
N PRO A 32 19.48 -1.41 -2.38
CA PRO A 32 19.17 -2.45 -1.41
C PRO A 32 19.81 -2.21 -0.05
N ALA A 33 19.14 -2.64 1.02
CA ALA A 33 19.73 -2.83 2.34
C ALA A 33 20.13 -4.30 2.52
N ASP A 34 21.34 -4.54 3.02
CA ASP A 34 21.82 -5.89 3.30
C ASP A 34 21.12 -6.46 4.53
N PHE A 35 20.62 -7.69 4.41
CA PHE A 35 19.99 -8.43 5.50
C PHE A 35 20.70 -9.75 5.77
N PHE A 36 20.97 -9.97 7.05
CA PHE A 36 21.67 -11.12 7.59
C PHE A 36 20.83 -11.74 8.73
N PRO A 37 20.70 -13.08 8.81
CA PRO A 37 20.04 -13.70 9.94
C PRO A 37 20.76 -13.38 11.26
N PRO A 38 20.05 -13.30 12.39
CA PRO A 38 20.66 -13.05 13.68
C PRO A 38 21.83 -14.00 13.97
N GLY A 39 23.01 -13.44 14.23
CA GLY A 39 24.22 -14.20 14.56
C GLY A 39 24.96 -14.79 13.35
N ASN A 40 24.57 -14.50 12.11
CA ASN A 40 25.27 -14.96 10.92
C ASN A 40 25.49 -13.82 9.91
N ASN A 41 26.74 -13.41 9.72
CA ASN A 41 27.16 -12.34 8.81
C ASN A 41 27.87 -12.86 7.55
N ASP A 42 27.68 -14.13 7.20
CA ASP A 42 28.31 -14.74 6.03
C ASP A 42 27.78 -14.07 4.74
N PRO A 43 28.65 -13.43 3.93
CA PRO A 43 28.25 -12.77 2.70
C PRO A 43 27.62 -13.72 1.66
N ASP A 44 27.82 -15.04 1.76
CA ASP A 44 27.20 -16.00 0.84
C ASP A 44 25.71 -16.25 1.13
N ILE A 45 25.24 -15.86 2.31
CA ILE A 45 23.82 -15.94 2.69
C ILE A 45 23.13 -14.57 2.76
N VAL A 46 23.81 -13.50 2.34
CA VAL A 46 23.23 -12.16 2.33
C VAL A 46 21.96 -12.16 1.48
N ASP A 47 20.91 -11.58 2.03
CA ASP A 47 19.70 -11.24 1.31
C ASP A 47 19.58 -9.72 1.25
N THR A 48 18.70 -9.19 0.40
CA THR A 48 18.51 -7.74 0.27
C THR A 48 17.07 -7.36 0.52
N THR A 49 16.85 -6.39 1.41
CA THR A 49 15.55 -5.77 1.62
C THR A 49 15.49 -4.40 0.96
N VAL A 50 14.28 -3.84 0.86
CA VAL A 50 14.12 -2.38 0.80
C VAL A 50 14.73 -1.71 2.03
N GLN A 51 14.89 -0.39 2.01
CA GLN A 51 15.44 0.34 3.15
C GLN A 51 14.62 0.09 4.44
N PRO A 52 15.27 0.12 5.63
CA PRO A 52 14.61 -0.15 6.90
C PRO A 52 13.36 0.70 7.18
N GLU A 53 13.36 1.95 6.73
CA GLU A 53 12.23 2.88 6.85
C GLU A 53 10.99 2.38 6.09
N VAL A 54 11.18 1.96 4.84
CA VAL A 54 10.13 1.37 3.99
C VAL A 54 9.63 0.06 4.62
N LEU A 55 10.56 -0.79 5.05
CA LEU A 55 10.25 -2.08 5.66
C LEU A 55 9.38 -1.88 6.90
N LYS A 56 9.81 -1.00 7.81
CA LYS A 56 9.06 -0.66 9.01
C LYS A 56 7.67 -0.15 8.68
N TRP A 57 7.56 0.78 7.72
CA TRP A 57 6.27 1.32 7.29
C TRP A 57 5.35 0.21 6.79
N MET A 58 5.81 -0.68 5.91
CA MET A 58 5.00 -1.79 5.40
C MET A 58 4.50 -2.71 6.52
N TYR A 59 5.34 -3.03 7.51
CA TYR A 59 4.93 -3.82 8.67
C TYR A 59 3.89 -3.10 9.54
N ASP A 60 4.12 -1.83 9.85
CA ASP A 60 3.18 -1.00 10.61
C ASP A 60 1.82 -0.88 9.90
N HIS A 61 1.82 -0.92 8.56
CA HIS A 61 0.62 -0.84 7.70
C HIS A 61 0.11 -2.23 7.28
N SER A 62 0.68 -3.33 7.81
CA SER A 62 0.27 -4.72 7.52
C SER A 62 0.27 -5.12 6.04
N TRP A 63 1.09 -4.47 5.22
CA TRP A 63 1.17 -4.70 3.78
C TRP A 63 1.58 -6.14 3.42
N GLN A 64 2.48 -6.76 4.19
CA GLN A 64 2.90 -8.14 3.97
C GLN A 64 1.71 -9.11 4.10
N ALA A 65 0.91 -8.92 5.15
CA ALA A 65 -0.25 -9.75 5.40
C ALA A 65 -1.35 -9.47 4.36
N ALA A 66 -1.63 -8.20 4.04
CA ALA A 66 -2.60 -7.85 3.01
C ALA A 66 -2.23 -8.43 1.63
N HIS A 67 -0.97 -8.36 1.23
CA HIS A 67 -0.49 -9.01 0.00
C HIS A 67 -0.76 -10.53 -0.02
N VAL A 68 -0.61 -11.21 1.12
CA VAL A 68 -0.97 -12.63 1.26
C VAL A 68 -2.48 -12.83 1.14
N GLU A 69 -3.30 -12.00 1.79
CA GLU A 69 -4.75 -12.09 1.74
C GLU A 69 -5.30 -11.83 0.33
N TRP A 70 -4.74 -10.86 -0.39
CA TRP A 70 -5.08 -10.57 -1.79
C TRP A 70 -4.88 -11.79 -2.70
N HIS A 71 -3.80 -12.53 -2.51
CA HIS A 71 -3.58 -13.79 -3.22
C HIS A 71 -4.53 -14.90 -2.72
N ALA A 72 -4.76 -14.98 -1.42
CA ALA A 72 -5.59 -16.03 -0.82
C ALA A 72 -7.07 -15.91 -1.21
N ILE A 73 -7.62 -14.71 -1.28
CA ILE A 73 -9.05 -14.49 -1.60
C ILE A 73 -9.41 -14.93 -3.02
N ARG A 74 -8.44 -14.86 -3.95
CA ARG A 74 -8.55 -15.36 -5.33
C ARG A 74 -8.47 -16.88 -5.44
N ALA A 75 -8.18 -17.59 -4.36
CA ALA A 75 -8.15 -19.05 -4.32
C ALA A 75 -9.36 -19.67 -3.60
N CYS A 76 -10.29 -18.85 -3.09
CA CYS A 76 -11.40 -19.33 -2.26
C CYS A 76 -12.34 -20.34 -2.95
N ASN A 77 -12.52 -20.23 -4.27
CA ASN A 77 -13.35 -21.16 -5.04
C ASN A 77 -12.55 -22.29 -5.69
N LEU A 78 -11.26 -22.42 -5.38
CA LEU A 78 -10.39 -23.46 -5.92
C LEU A 78 -10.16 -24.59 -4.90
N PRO A 79 -9.81 -25.81 -5.34
CA PRO A 79 -9.37 -26.87 -4.43
C PRO A 79 -8.19 -26.39 -3.57
N GLY A 80 -8.34 -26.46 -2.25
CA GLY A 80 -7.36 -25.94 -1.29
C GLY A 80 -7.74 -24.58 -0.67
N GLY A 81 -8.71 -23.85 -1.25
CA GLY A 81 -9.20 -22.58 -0.75
C GLY A 81 -8.11 -21.50 -0.63
N GLY A 82 -8.36 -20.48 0.19
CA GLY A 82 -7.40 -19.42 0.49
C GLY A 82 -6.27 -19.83 1.45
N GLY A 83 -5.72 -21.04 1.34
CA GLY A 83 -4.93 -21.72 2.39
C GLY A 83 -3.72 -21.00 3.01
N LEU A 84 -3.29 -19.85 2.47
CA LEU A 84 -2.26 -18.99 3.09
C LEU A 84 -2.85 -17.89 4.00
N SER A 85 -4.16 -17.72 3.99
CA SER A 85 -4.88 -16.71 4.76
C SER A 85 -4.69 -16.90 6.25
N LYS A 86 -4.42 -15.80 6.94
CA LYS A 86 -4.30 -15.72 8.41
C LYS A 86 -5.58 -15.22 9.07
N VAL A 87 -6.49 -14.61 8.30
CA VAL A 87 -7.76 -14.04 8.78
C VAL A 87 -8.99 -14.82 8.28
N ASN A 88 -8.80 -16.00 7.70
CA ASN A 88 -9.87 -16.78 7.07
C ASN A 88 -10.65 -15.94 6.03
N ILE A 89 -9.91 -15.32 5.10
CA ILE A 89 -10.43 -14.32 4.15
C ILE A 89 -11.59 -14.84 3.29
N CYS A 90 -11.67 -16.15 3.06
CA CYS A 90 -12.78 -16.76 2.32
C CYS A 90 -14.13 -16.71 3.03
N SER A 91 -14.18 -16.37 4.33
CA SER A 91 -15.42 -16.11 5.05
C SER A 91 -16.06 -14.77 4.66
N PHE A 92 -15.28 -13.83 4.13
CA PHE A 92 -15.73 -12.53 3.61
C PHE A 92 -16.28 -12.70 2.19
N THR A 93 -17.37 -13.48 2.06
CA THR A 93 -17.91 -13.91 0.76
C THR A 93 -18.29 -12.76 -0.18
N ASN A 94 -18.60 -11.57 0.36
CA ASN A 94 -18.86 -10.34 -0.38
C ASN A 94 -17.60 -9.75 -1.05
N LEU A 95 -16.41 -10.10 -0.58
CA LEU A 95 -15.14 -9.66 -1.14
C LEU A 95 -14.55 -10.64 -2.16
N VAL A 96 -15.00 -11.91 -2.18
CA VAL A 96 -14.43 -12.94 -3.06
C VAL A 96 -14.62 -12.54 -4.53
N PRO A 97 -13.52 -12.33 -5.29
CA PRO A 97 -13.63 -11.85 -6.66
C PRO A 97 -14.20 -12.94 -7.59
N LYS A 98 -14.92 -12.52 -8.62
CA LYS A 98 -15.44 -13.45 -9.64
C LYS A 98 -14.33 -14.16 -10.40
N ASP A 99 -13.29 -13.42 -10.73
CA ASP A 99 -12.07 -13.94 -11.35
C ASP A 99 -11.20 -14.57 -10.27
N GLN A 100 -10.94 -15.86 -10.42
CA GLN A 100 -10.16 -16.65 -9.47
C GLN A 100 -8.78 -16.93 -10.04
N ASN A 101 -7.81 -17.18 -9.16
CA ASN A 101 -6.40 -17.30 -9.47
C ASN A 101 -6.16 -18.29 -10.63
N CYS A 102 -5.58 -17.78 -11.71
CA CYS A 102 -5.27 -18.52 -12.92
C CYS A 102 -6.47 -19.25 -13.55
N GLN A 103 -7.69 -18.70 -13.44
CA GLN A 103 -8.89 -19.26 -14.09
C GLN A 103 -9.36 -18.45 -15.30
N THR A 104 -9.14 -17.13 -15.30
CA THR A 104 -9.66 -16.23 -16.34
C THR A 104 -8.62 -15.18 -16.76
N ALA A 105 -8.83 -14.55 -17.91
CA ALA A 105 -8.05 -13.37 -18.29
C ALA A 105 -8.28 -12.20 -17.30
N GLY A 106 -9.46 -12.14 -16.66
CA GLY A 106 -9.76 -11.13 -15.65
C GLY A 106 -8.80 -11.20 -14.46
N ASP A 107 -8.46 -12.40 -13.99
CA ASP A 107 -7.47 -12.59 -12.91
C ASP A 107 -6.08 -12.11 -13.33
N GLY A 108 -5.64 -12.46 -14.54
CA GLY A 108 -4.38 -11.97 -15.09
C GLY A 108 -4.32 -10.44 -15.18
N TYR A 109 -5.43 -9.80 -15.53
CA TYR A 109 -5.52 -8.34 -15.53
C TYR A 109 -5.45 -7.77 -14.10
N GLN A 110 -6.18 -8.35 -13.15
CA GLN A 110 -6.15 -7.92 -11.75
C GLN A 110 -4.75 -8.05 -11.14
N PHE A 111 -4.00 -9.12 -11.46
CA PHE A 111 -2.61 -9.27 -11.08
C PHE A 111 -1.74 -8.10 -11.56
N LEU A 112 -1.88 -7.70 -12.83
CA LEU A 112 -1.14 -6.57 -13.37
C LEU A 112 -1.51 -5.26 -12.65
N VAL A 113 -2.81 -5.00 -12.46
CA VAL A 113 -3.30 -3.78 -11.80
C VAL A 113 -2.87 -3.71 -10.34
N PHE A 114 -2.99 -4.80 -9.58
CA PHE A 114 -2.64 -4.84 -8.16
C PHE A 114 -1.16 -4.55 -7.93
N HIS A 115 -0.28 -5.22 -8.67
CA HIS A 115 1.16 -4.99 -8.52
C HIS A 115 1.57 -3.59 -9.00
N ARG A 116 0.92 -3.04 -10.04
CA ARG A 116 1.10 -1.64 -10.43
C ARG A 116 0.64 -0.68 -9.33
N HIS A 117 -0.49 -0.95 -8.68
CA HIS A 117 -0.96 -0.16 -7.55
C HIS A 117 0.09 -0.11 -6.43
N MET A 118 0.61 -1.27 -6.00
CA MET A 118 1.64 -1.35 -4.96
C MET A 118 2.90 -0.54 -5.34
N ILE A 119 3.39 -0.70 -6.57
CA ILE A 119 4.57 0.06 -7.06
C ILE A 119 4.30 1.56 -7.06
N GLN A 120 3.14 1.99 -7.57
CA GLN A 120 2.78 3.42 -7.62
C GLN A 120 2.65 4.02 -6.22
N ALA A 121 2.00 3.31 -5.29
CA ALA A 121 1.83 3.74 -3.92
C ALA A 121 3.19 3.95 -3.22
N LEU A 122 4.12 2.99 -3.34
CA LEU A 122 5.45 3.12 -2.74
C LEU A 122 6.28 4.26 -3.38
N LYS A 123 6.15 4.48 -4.70
CA LYS A 123 6.79 5.64 -5.35
C LYS A 123 6.19 6.99 -4.92
N GLN A 124 4.93 7.01 -4.52
CA GLN A 124 4.27 8.21 -3.98
C GLN A 124 4.66 8.47 -2.52
N LEU A 125 4.83 7.43 -1.72
CA LEU A 125 5.32 7.50 -0.34
C LEU A 125 6.80 7.93 -0.28
N TRP A 126 7.65 7.42 -1.18
CA TRP A 126 9.07 7.76 -1.23
C TRP A 126 9.53 8.27 -2.61
N PRO A 127 9.08 9.46 -3.05
CA PRO A 127 9.46 9.99 -4.36
C PRO A 127 10.96 10.25 -4.50
N ASN A 128 11.66 10.66 -3.43
CA ASN A 128 13.11 10.89 -3.47
C ASN A 128 13.92 9.59 -3.52
N HIS A 129 13.29 8.46 -3.15
CA HIS A 129 13.89 7.12 -3.13
C HIS A 129 13.16 6.11 -4.02
N SER A 130 12.47 6.62 -5.04
CA SER A 130 11.61 5.84 -5.93
C SER A 130 12.35 4.76 -6.72
N GLU A 131 13.68 4.88 -6.84
CA GLU A 131 14.59 3.89 -7.43
C GLU A 131 14.35 2.50 -6.84
N GLN A 132 14.11 2.38 -5.53
CA GLN A 132 13.88 1.07 -4.89
C GLN A 132 12.74 0.28 -5.54
N PHE A 133 11.77 0.99 -6.12
CA PHE A 133 10.57 0.44 -6.77
C PHE A 133 10.61 0.56 -8.29
N GLU A 134 11.72 1.03 -8.87
CA GLU A 134 11.96 0.97 -10.31
C GLU A 134 12.39 -0.44 -10.71
N GLY A 135 11.65 -1.01 -11.66
CA GLY A 135 11.95 -2.32 -12.22
C GLY A 135 13.23 -2.38 -13.05
N PHE A 136 13.69 -3.59 -13.32
CA PHE A 136 14.67 -3.76 -14.39
C PHE A 136 14.08 -3.27 -15.72
N SER A 137 14.88 -2.54 -16.49
CA SER A 137 14.49 -2.05 -17.81
C SER A 137 14.42 -3.15 -18.86
N LYS A 138 15.11 -4.28 -18.59
CA LYS A 138 15.14 -5.50 -19.39
C LYS A 138 15.24 -6.71 -18.48
N PHE A 139 14.90 -7.88 -19.01
CA PHE A 139 15.08 -9.13 -18.31
C PHE A 139 16.58 -9.33 -17.99
N PRO A 140 16.97 -9.62 -16.74
CA PRO A 140 18.38 -9.78 -16.39
C PRO A 140 18.92 -11.06 -17.05
N THR A 141 19.99 -10.95 -17.82
CA THR A 141 20.57 -12.06 -18.61
C THR A 141 21.95 -12.48 -18.15
N LYS A 142 22.60 -11.67 -17.32
CA LYS A 142 23.94 -11.92 -16.76
C LYS A 142 24.07 -11.31 -15.37
N ALA A 143 25.10 -11.74 -14.64
CA ALA A 143 25.35 -11.32 -13.26
C ALA A 143 25.44 -9.79 -13.08
N GLU A 144 25.98 -9.06 -14.06
CA GLU A 144 26.15 -7.61 -13.96
C GLU A 144 24.81 -6.84 -13.99
N ASP A 145 23.74 -7.48 -14.46
CA ASP A 145 22.41 -6.86 -14.55
C ASP A 145 21.72 -6.76 -13.17
N VAL A 146 22.27 -7.38 -12.13
CA VAL A 146 21.71 -7.40 -10.77
C VAL A 146 22.62 -6.74 -9.73
N PRO A 147 22.11 -6.40 -8.53
CA PRO A 147 22.91 -5.72 -7.52
C PRO A 147 24.17 -6.52 -7.13
N PRO A 148 25.26 -5.85 -6.72
CA PRO A 148 26.54 -6.49 -6.39
C PRO A 148 26.43 -7.70 -5.46
N GLN A 149 25.55 -7.63 -4.46
CA GLN A 149 25.27 -8.68 -3.48
C GLN A 149 24.82 -10.00 -4.13
N TRP A 150 24.20 -9.92 -5.32
CA TRP A 150 23.62 -11.06 -5.99
C TRP A 150 24.53 -11.70 -7.05
N ARG A 151 25.62 -11.03 -7.44
CA ARG A 151 26.45 -11.42 -8.59
C ARG A 151 27.19 -12.74 -8.38
N ASN A 152 27.75 -12.95 -7.20
CA ASN A 152 28.52 -14.16 -6.88
C ASN A 152 27.63 -15.41 -6.80
N GLN A 153 26.34 -15.21 -6.55
CA GLN A 153 25.34 -16.27 -6.45
C GLN A 153 24.50 -16.40 -7.73
N TRP A 154 24.89 -15.68 -8.79
CA TRP A 154 24.23 -15.76 -10.09
C TRP A 154 24.32 -17.18 -10.64
N LYS A 155 23.20 -17.64 -11.20
CA LYS A 155 23.12 -18.85 -12.01
C LYS A 155 22.52 -18.45 -13.34
N ASP A 156 22.91 -19.06 -14.44
CA ASP A 156 22.31 -18.75 -15.73
C ASP A 156 20.84 -19.20 -15.77
N TRP A 157 20.05 -18.51 -16.58
CA TRP A 157 18.68 -18.91 -16.89
C TRP A 157 18.68 -20.09 -17.86
N ASP A 158 17.66 -20.94 -17.79
CA ASP A 158 17.40 -21.87 -18.87
C ASP A 158 16.97 -21.12 -20.14
N SER A 159 17.05 -21.81 -21.28
CA SER A 159 16.72 -21.22 -22.58
C SER A 159 15.26 -20.76 -22.68
N ALA A 160 14.34 -21.42 -21.98
CA ALA A 160 12.92 -21.09 -22.01
C ALA A 160 12.62 -19.80 -21.24
N ALA A 161 13.28 -19.59 -20.09
CA ALA A 161 13.19 -18.35 -19.32
C ALA A 161 13.83 -17.17 -20.07
N LEU A 162 14.97 -17.37 -20.74
CA LEU A 162 15.55 -16.33 -21.62
C LEU A 162 14.62 -15.98 -22.79
N GLU A 163 13.98 -16.98 -23.40
CA GLU A 163 13.01 -16.75 -24.46
C GLU A 163 11.78 -15.97 -23.97
N ALA A 164 11.22 -16.36 -22.82
CA ALA A 164 10.09 -15.66 -22.21
C ALA A 164 10.46 -14.21 -21.83
N GLY A 165 11.64 -14.02 -21.23
CA GLY A 165 12.19 -12.69 -20.93
C GLY A 165 12.32 -11.82 -22.17
N ARG A 166 12.84 -12.36 -23.27
CA ARG A 166 12.93 -11.65 -24.56
C ARG A 166 11.55 -11.29 -25.13
N ILE A 167 10.58 -12.20 -25.05
CA ILE A 167 9.20 -11.91 -25.48
C ILE A 167 8.61 -10.75 -24.68
N GLY A 168 8.85 -10.69 -23.37
CA GLY A 168 8.45 -9.56 -22.53
C GLY A 168 9.17 -8.27 -22.89
N ASP A 169 10.51 -8.31 -23.05
CA ASP A 169 11.32 -7.14 -23.38
C ASP A 169 10.94 -6.48 -24.71
N GLU A 170 10.48 -7.31 -25.66
CA GLU A 170 10.10 -6.95 -27.03
C GLU A 170 8.58 -7.12 -27.27
N ILE A 171 7.77 -6.99 -26.22
CA ILE A 171 6.33 -7.25 -26.25
C ILE A 171 5.59 -6.41 -27.29
N GLU A 172 6.12 -5.22 -27.62
CA GLU A 172 5.60 -4.29 -28.62
C GLU A 172 5.79 -4.74 -30.08
N LYS A 173 6.58 -5.78 -30.35
CA LYS A 173 6.74 -6.31 -31.71
C LYS A 173 5.45 -6.97 -32.20
N PRO A 174 5.06 -6.84 -33.49
CA PRO A 174 3.80 -7.38 -34.01
C PRO A 174 3.58 -8.86 -33.70
N GLU A 175 4.62 -9.69 -33.81
CA GLU A 175 4.57 -11.12 -33.54
C GLU A 175 4.35 -11.45 -32.06
N ASN A 176 4.78 -10.58 -31.14
CA ASN A 176 4.57 -10.75 -29.70
C ASN A 176 3.22 -10.15 -29.27
N LEU A 177 2.84 -8.98 -29.80
CA LEU A 177 1.51 -8.40 -29.58
C LEU A 177 0.38 -9.32 -30.03
N ALA A 178 0.55 -10.02 -31.15
CA ALA A 178 -0.44 -10.96 -31.67
C ALA A 178 -0.63 -12.18 -30.76
N ARG A 179 0.29 -12.45 -29.84
CA ARG A 179 0.17 -13.56 -28.87
C ARG A 179 -0.89 -13.29 -27.80
N PHE A 180 -1.15 -12.02 -27.52
CA PHE A 180 -2.00 -11.58 -26.41
C PHE A 180 -3.12 -10.70 -26.97
N PRO A 181 -4.37 -11.20 -27.00
CA PRO A 181 -5.51 -10.43 -27.46
C PRO A 181 -5.74 -9.17 -26.62
N ASP A 182 -5.65 -9.33 -25.30
CA ASP A 182 -5.93 -8.32 -24.29
C ASP A 182 -4.89 -8.36 -23.15
N GLU A 183 -4.96 -7.36 -22.27
CA GLU A 183 -4.08 -7.21 -21.11
C GLU A 183 -4.21 -8.38 -20.14
N GLY A 184 -5.42 -8.93 -20.00
CA GLY A 184 -5.69 -10.06 -19.12
C GLY A 184 -4.99 -11.34 -19.56
N THR A 185 -4.94 -11.60 -20.86
CA THR A 185 -4.23 -12.75 -21.43
C THR A 185 -2.71 -12.60 -21.25
N LEU A 186 -2.18 -11.39 -21.38
CA LEU A 186 -0.78 -11.10 -21.07
C LEU A 186 -0.48 -11.34 -19.59
N GLY A 187 -1.31 -10.81 -18.69
CA GLY A 187 -1.16 -11.00 -17.25
C GLY A 187 -1.24 -12.46 -16.84
N PHE A 188 -2.18 -13.23 -17.40
CA PHE A 188 -2.30 -14.66 -17.19
C PHE A 188 -1.03 -15.40 -17.60
N TRP A 189 -0.46 -15.05 -18.76
CA TRP A 189 0.79 -15.66 -19.24
C TRP A 189 1.99 -15.36 -18.33
N LEU A 190 2.05 -14.17 -17.75
CA LEU A 190 3.12 -13.75 -16.83
C LEU A 190 2.99 -14.41 -15.45
N GLN A 191 1.79 -14.40 -14.87
CA GLN A 191 1.50 -14.84 -13.51
C GLN A 191 1.48 -16.35 -13.35
N CYS A 192 0.84 -17.07 -14.26
CA CYS A 192 0.35 -18.41 -13.98
C CYS A 192 1.37 -19.53 -14.18
N ASN A 193 1.20 -20.61 -13.42
CA ASN A 193 2.06 -21.79 -13.47
C ASN A 193 1.99 -22.52 -14.81
N VAL A 194 3.06 -23.26 -15.11
CA VAL A 194 3.12 -24.16 -16.27
C VAL A 194 1.94 -25.13 -16.24
N GLY A 195 1.28 -25.28 -17.39
CA GLY A 195 0.16 -26.21 -17.57
C GLY A 195 -1.21 -25.63 -17.23
N GLN A 196 -1.28 -24.42 -16.68
CA GLN A 196 -2.55 -23.68 -16.56
C GLN A 196 -3.11 -23.34 -17.94
N ARG A 197 -4.44 -23.37 -18.06
CA ARG A 197 -5.13 -23.17 -19.33
C ARG A 197 -6.19 -22.08 -19.22
N LEU A 198 -6.17 -21.16 -20.18
CA LEU A 198 -7.18 -20.15 -20.39
C LEU A 198 -8.01 -20.53 -21.63
N ALA A 199 -9.33 -20.65 -21.46
CA ALA A 199 -10.22 -21.00 -22.56
C ALA A 199 -10.12 -19.96 -23.70
N GLY A 200 -9.96 -20.43 -24.94
CA GLY A 200 -9.89 -19.57 -26.12
C GLY A 200 -8.56 -18.85 -26.35
N ALA A 201 -7.59 -18.96 -25.44
CA ALA A 201 -6.27 -18.37 -25.62
C ALA A 201 -5.29 -19.37 -26.28
N THR A 202 -4.45 -18.86 -27.17
CA THR A 202 -3.50 -19.66 -27.97
C THR A 202 -2.12 -19.76 -27.31
N ASN A 203 -1.78 -18.84 -26.42
CA ASN A 203 -0.51 -18.83 -25.69
C ASN A 203 -0.78 -19.09 -24.20
N MET A 204 -0.28 -20.22 -23.70
CA MET A 204 -0.38 -20.62 -22.30
C MET A 204 0.98 -20.46 -21.61
N PRO A 205 1.02 -20.25 -20.28
CA PRO A 205 2.28 -20.27 -19.54
C PRO A 205 3.02 -21.59 -19.76
N TRP A 206 4.23 -21.53 -20.31
CA TRP A 206 5.11 -22.69 -20.48
C TRP A 206 6.34 -22.67 -19.57
N VAL A 207 6.67 -21.50 -19.00
CA VAL A 207 7.75 -21.32 -18.01
C VAL A 207 7.21 -21.19 -16.59
N GLY A 208 6.03 -20.57 -16.42
CA GLY A 208 5.60 -20.09 -15.10
C GLY A 208 6.47 -18.94 -14.63
N LEU A 209 6.60 -17.90 -15.47
CA LEU A 209 7.67 -16.92 -15.37
C LEU A 209 7.70 -16.22 -14.01
N HIS A 210 6.55 -15.78 -13.50
CA HIS A 210 6.45 -15.19 -12.16
C HIS A 210 7.06 -16.10 -11.07
N PHE A 211 6.68 -17.38 -11.02
CA PHE A 211 7.22 -18.33 -10.04
C PHE A 211 8.72 -18.56 -10.20
N VAL A 212 9.20 -18.65 -11.45
CA VAL A 212 10.62 -18.79 -11.77
C VAL A 212 11.42 -17.55 -11.34
N LEU A 213 10.86 -16.35 -11.50
CA LEU A 213 11.46 -15.11 -11.00
C LEU A 213 11.58 -15.13 -9.47
N HIS A 214 10.54 -15.56 -8.75
CA HIS A 214 10.60 -15.70 -7.29
C HIS A 214 11.63 -16.74 -6.84
N ALA A 215 11.67 -17.90 -7.51
CA ALA A 215 12.55 -19.00 -7.14
C ALA A 215 14.04 -18.71 -7.44
N LYS A 216 14.34 -17.97 -8.50
CA LYS A 216 15.72 -17.64 -8.92
C LYS A 216 16.55 -17.02 -7.80
N TRP A 217 15.90 -16.19 -7.01
CA TRP A 217 16.53 -15.34 -6.00
C TRP A 217 16.29 -15.86 -4.58
N ALA A 218 15.82 -17.09 -4.44
CA ALA A 218 15.79 -17.77 -3.15
C ALA A 218 17.22 -17.97 -2.60
N ARG A 219 17.41 -17.69 -1.31
CA ARG A 219 18.68 -17.89 -0.62
C ARG A 219 18.62 -19.09 0.34
N PRO A 220 19.30 -20.20 0.01
CA PRO A 220 19.47 -21.30 0.97
C PRO A 220 20.15 -20.77 2.24
N GLY A 221 19.53 -20.99 3.41
CA GLY A 221 20.07 -20.53 4.70
C GLY A 221 19.64 -19.13 5.16
N ASN A 222 18.97 -18.34 4.31
CA ASN A 222 18.37 -17.06 4.68
C ASN A 222 17.09 -16.82 3.88
N THR A 223 15.92 -17.09 4.47
CA THR A 223 14.62 -16.97 3.77
C THR A 223 13.65 -16.00 4.44
N THR A 224 14.08 -15.33 5.52
CA THR A 224 13.24 -14.44 6.31
C THR A 224 12.57 -13.38 5.43
N HIS A 225 13.36 -12.70 4.61
CA HIS A 225 12.90 -11.72 3.62
C HIS A 225 13.12 -12.20 2.18
N GLY A 226 13.20 -13.52 1.97
CA GLY A 226 13.53 -14.09 0.67
C GLY A 226 12.43 -13.83 -0.35
N VAL A 227 12.81 -13.60 -1.60
CA VAL A 227 11.84 -13.39 -2.71
C VAL A 227 10.87 -14.58 -2.83
N ASN A 228 11.28 -15.80 -2.49
CA ASN A 228 10.45 -17.00 -2.53
C ASN A 228 9.58 -17.21 -1.26
N ASN A 229 9.66 -16.33 -0.27
CA ASN A 229 8.84 -16.41 0.94
C ASN A 229 7.57 -15.58 0.76
N THR A 230 6.45 -16.19 0.40
CA THR A 230 5.18 -15.50 0.15
C THR A 230 4.71 -14.61 1.31
N ASN A 231 5.12 -14.88 2.55
CA ASN A 231 4.74 -14.07 3.70
C ASN A 231 5.51 -12.74 3.83
N ALA A 232 6.63 -12.59 3.13
CA ALA A 232 7.58 -11.50 3.32
C ALA A 232 8.33 -11.12 2.03
N ASN A 233 7.92 -11.63 0.86
CA ASN A 233 8.64 -11.42 -0.39
C ASN A 233 8.67 -9.95 -0.81
N ILE A 234 7.63 -9.17 -0.46
CA ILE A 234 7.56 -7.73 -0.70
C ILE A 234 8.59 -6.93 0.12
N ASP A 235 9.21 -7.55 1.13
CA ASP A 235 10.32 -6.95 1.88
C ASP A 235 11.58 -6.90 1.02
N ASN A 236 11.71 -7.84 0.07
CA ASN A 236 12.91 -8.04 -0.70
C ASN A 236 13.07 -6.99 -1.80
N TYR A 237 14.26 -6.40 -1.90
CA TYR A 237 14.56 -5.44 -2.96
C TYR A 237 14.37 -6.05 -4.37
N MET A 238 14.75 -7.31 -4.56
CA MET A 238 14.63 -8.00 -5.85
C MET A 238 13.17 -8.25 -6.24
N PHE A 239 12.23 -8.34 -5.30
CA PHE A 239 10.80 -8.43 -5.62
C PHE A 239 10.37 -7.23 -6.47
N TRP A 240 10.70 -6.01 -6.01
CA TRP A 240 10.34 -4.78 -6.70
C TRP A 240 11.03 -4.63 -8.06
N LYS A 241 12.27 -5.09 -8.19
CA LYS A 241 12.98 -5.07 -9.48
C LYS A 241 12.32 -5.97 -10.53
N LEU A 242 11.83 -7.13 -10.10
CA LEU A 242 11.17 -8.10 -10.96
C LEU A 242 9.74 -7.68 -11.30
N HIS A 243 8.96 -7.23 -10.32
CA HIS A 243 7.60 -6.76 -10.56
C HIS A 243 7.56 -5.44 -11.33
N GLY A 244 8.55 -4.57 -11.14
CA GLY A 244 8.69 -3.40 -11.99
C GLY A 244 9.07 -3.75 -13.44
N TRP A 245 9.83 -4.83 -13.67
CA TRP A 245 10.05 -5.32 -15.04
C TRP A 245 8.74 -5.83 -15.66
N ILE A 246 7.96 -6.62 -14.92
CA ILE A 246 6.60 -7.05 -15.34
C ILE A 246 5.72 -5.84 -15.68
N ASP A 247 5.75 -4.80 -14.84
CA ASP A 247 4.99 -3.57 -15.07
C ASP A 247 5.47 -2.82 -16.33
N ASN A 248 6.77 -2.76 -16.58
CA ASN A 248 7.36 -2.18 -17.80
C ASN A 248 6.94 -2.95 -19.06
N VAL A 249 6.89 -4.29 -19.00
CA VAL A 249 6.37 -5.13 -20.09
C VAL A 249 4.91 -4.78 -20.35
N TRP A 250 4.10 -4.70 -19.31
CA TRP A 250 2.69 -4.35 -19.46
C TRP A 250 2.49 -2.94 -20.01
N GLU A 251 3.28 -1.96 -19.56
CA GLU A 251 3.23 -0.59 -20.05
C GLU A 251 3.58 -0.49 -21.54
N LYS A 252 4.62 -1.21 -22.00
CA LYS A 252 4.95 -1.31 -23.44
C LYS A 252 3.80 -1.92 -24.24
N TYR A 253 3.18 -2.99 -23.73
CA TYR A 253 2.03 -3.63 -24.34
C TYR A 253 0.84 -2.65 -24.47
N ARG A 254 0.50 -1.94 -23.39
CA ARG A 254 -0.57 -0.92 -23.39
C ARG A 254 -0.34 0.14 -24.45
N ARG A 255 0.86 0.74 -24.48
CA ARG A 255 1.23 1.77 -25.47
C ARG A 255 1.14 1.26 -26.89
N ALA A 256 1.61 0.05 -27.15
CA ALA A 256 1.55 -0.55 -28.48
C ALA A 256 0.11 -0.88 -28.94
N LYS A 257 -0.81 -1.10 -28.00
CA LYS A 257 -2.27 -1.24 -28.24
C LYS A 257 -3.02 0.10 -28.26
N GLY A 258 -2.31 1.23 -28.12
CA GLY A 258 -2.91 2.57 -28.11
C GLY A 258 -3.60 2.96 -26.80
N LEU A 259 -3.37 2.22 -25.72
CA LEU A 259 -3.89 2.52 -24.38
C LEU A 259 -2.93 3.45 -23.66
N THR A 260 -3.46 4.42 -22.91
CA THR A 260 -2.66 5.39 -22.16
C THR A 260 -2.74 5.17 -20.65
N PRO A 261 -1.81 5.73 -19.86
CA PRO A 261 -1.91 5.74 -18.40
C PRO A 261 -3.13 6.50 -17.86
N GLU A 262 -3.68 7.43 -18.65
CA GLU A 262 -4.83 8.26 -18.28
C GLU A 262 -6.19 7.59 -18.52
N ASP A 263 -6.18 6.37 -19.07
CA ASP A 263 -7.36 5.55 -19.32
C ASP A 263 -8.28 5.49 -18.08
N PRO A 264 -9.54 5.96 -18.18
CA PRO A 264 -10.47 5.97 -17.06
C PRO A 264 -10.71 4.59 -16.45
N LYS A 265 -10.68 3.52 -17.25
CA LYS A 265 -10.83 2.15 -16.77
C LYS A 265 -9.63 1.77 -15.88
N LEU A 266 -8.41 2.02 -16.35
CA LEU A 266 -7.20 1.73 -15.56
C LEU A 266 -7.20 2.52 -14.24
N LYS A 267 -7.59 3.79 -14.26
CA LYS A 267 -7.70 4.61 -13.03
C LYS A 267 -8.70 4.01 -12.03
N ALA A 268 -9.89 3.65 -12.50
CA ALA A 268 -10.92 3.03 -11.66
C ALA A 268 -10.47 1.68 -11.10
N ASP A 269 -9.77 0.86 -11.91
CA ASP A 269 -9.29 -0.44 -11.47
C ASP A 269 -8.12 -0.32 -10.47
N LEU A 270 -7.22 0.66 -10.64
CA LEU A 270 -6.18 0.97 -9.65
C LEU A 270 -6.78 1.46 -8.33
N GLU A 271 -7.81 2.31 -8.38
CA GLU A 271 -8.56 2.75 -7.19
C GLU A 271 -9.22 1.54 -6.50
N ALA A 272 -9.85 0.64 -7.26
CA ALA A 272 -10.48 -0.55 -6.70
C ALA A 272 -9.47 -1.50 -6.03
N GLN A 273 -8.28 -1.67 -6.62
CA GLN A 273 -7.21 -2.48 -6.01
C GLN A 273 -6.65 -1.85 -4.74
N CYS A 274 -6.53 -0.52 -4.71
CA CYS A 274 -6.17 0.21 -3.48
C CYS A 274 -7.19 -0.03 -2.37
N ARG A 275 -8.48 0.06 -2.70
CA ARG A 275 -9.60 -0.17 -1.77
C ARG A 275 -9.67 -1.59 -1.24
N GLU A 276 -9.42 -2.56 -2.11
CA GLU A 276 -9.37 -3.98 -1.75
C GLU A 276 -8.27 -4.21 -0.72
N MET A 277 -7.05 -3.78 -1.00
CA MET A 277 -5.91 -3.88 -0.09
C MET A 277 -6.16 -3.16 1.23
N ASP A 278 -6.75 -1.96 1.18
CA ASP A 278 -7.06 -1.20 2.39
C ASP A 278 -8.06 -1.93 3.30
N THR A 279 -9.00 -2.64 2.69
CA THR A 279 -10.01 -3.44 3.42
C THR A 279 -9.37 -4.64 4.08
N GLU A 280 -8.49 -5.34 3.37
CA GLU A 280 -7.72 -6.45 3.93
C GLU A 280 -6.86 -5.99 5.12
N ILE A 281 -6.16 -4.85 4.98
CA ILE A 281 -5.39 -4.23 6.07
C ILE A 281 -6.27 -4.00 7.30
N LYS A 282 -7.48 -3.46 7.12
CA LYS A 282 -8.41 -3.23 8.24
C LYS A 282 -8.86 -4.53 8.89
N ILE A 283 -9.23 -5.54 8.10
CA ILE A 283 -9.59 -6.87 8.62
C ILE A 283 -8.47 -7.41 9.50
N ILE A 284 -7.22 -7.31 9.04
CA ILE A 284 -6.03 -7.77 9.76
C ILE A 284 -5.80 -6.97 11.05
N GLN A 285 -5.79 -5.64 10.96
CA GLN A 285 -5.40 -4.77 12.09
C GLN A 285 -6.48 -4.67 13.17
N GLN A 286 -7.74 -4.79 12.78
CA GLN A 286 -8.89 -4.63 13.68
C GLN A 286 -9.56 -5.96 14.03
N ASN A 287 -9.12 -7.08 13.41
CA ASN A 287 -9.70 -8.40 13.59
C ASN A 287 -11.24 -8.36 13.38
N LEU A 288 -11.66 -7.81 12.24
CA LEU A 288 -13.07 -7.63 11.90
C LEU A 288 -13.74 -8.96 11.58
N ASP A 289 -15.03 -9.06 11.93
CA ASP A 289 -15.89 -10.16 11.49
C ASP A 289 -16.51 -9.83 10.10
N PRO A 290 -16.92 -10.84 9.30
CA PRO A 290 -17.47 -10.62 7.96
C PRO A 290 -18.66 -9.65 7.89
N GLU A 291 -19.52 -9.65 8.90
CA GLU A 291 -20.67 -8.74 9.02
C GLU A 291 -20.29 -7.27 9.20
N ASP A 292 -19.08 -6.98 9.68
CA ASP A 292 -18.60 -5.62 9.92
C ASP A 292 -17.97 -4.98 8.68
N VAL A 293 -17.68 -5.79 7.65
CA VAL A 293 -16.98 -5.35 6.45
C VAL A 293 -17.96 -5.00 5.34
N VAL A 294 -18.12 -3.70 5.14
CA VAL A 294 -18.87 -3.14 4.01
C VAL A 294 -18.02 -3.22 2.74
N ASN A 295 -18.66 -3.35 1.57
CA ASN A 295 -17.97 -3.33 0.30
C ASN A 295 -17.21 -2.01 0.12
N PRO A 296 -15.89 -2.04 -0.10
CA PRO A 296 -15.07 -0.83 -0.08
C PRO A 296 -15.23 0.07 -1.30
N ASN A 297 -15.91 -0.41 -2.33
CA ASN A 297 -16.26 0.36 -3.51
C ASN A 297 -17.66 0.99 -3.41
N GLU A 298 -18.37 0.81 -2.30
CA GLU A 298 -19.64 1.50 -2.07
C GLU A 298 -19.43 3.01 -1.81
N PRO A 299 -20.28 3.89 -2.38
CA PRO A 299 -20.23 5.31 -2.07
C PRO A 299 -20.43 5.59 -0.58
N LEU A 300 -19.67 6.54 -0.05
CA LEU A 300 -19.94 7.06 1.30
C LEU A 300 -21.33 7.73 1.36
N PRO A 301 -21.97 7.75 2.54
CA PRO A 301 -23.18 8.54 2.73
C PRO A 301 -22.91 10.02 2.43
N VAL A 302 -23.93 10.70 1.91
CA VAL A 302 -23.91 12.16 1.78
C VAL A 302 -24.09 12.73 3.18
N GLU A 303 -23.08 13.44 3.67
CA GLU A 303 -23.01 13.99 5.03
C GLU A 303 -22.88 15.51 4.98
N SER A 304 -23.39 16.19 6.01
CA SER A 304 -23.31 17.66 6.12
C SER A 304 -23.01 18.09 7.56
N GLY A 305 -22.80 19.39 7.79
CA GLY A 305 -22.60 19.95 9.13
C GLY A 305 -21.16 20.33 9.46
N PHE A 306 -20.97 20.97 10.63
CA PHE A 306 -19.74 21.73 10.93
C PHE A 306 -18.47 20.88 10.85
N PHE A 307 -18.50 19.65 11.37
CA PHE A 307 -17.34 18.77 11.27
C PHE A 307 -17.02 18.43 9.81
N HIS A 308 -18.00 17.96 9.04
CA HIS A 308 -17.82 17.54 7.64
C HIS A 308 -17.36 18.69 6.75
N GLU A 309 -17.91 19.89 6.95
CA GLU A 309 -17.69 21.04 6.07
C GLU A 309 -16.51 21.93 6.48
N LYS A 310 -16.07 21.89 7.74
CA LYS A 310 -15.06 22.84 8.27
C LYS A 310 -13.89 22.17 8.95
N VAL A 311 -14.09 21.10 9.72
CA VAL A 311 -13.01 20.44 10.46
C VAL A 311 -12.31 19.39 9.61
N ARG A 312 -13.08 18.51 8.97
CA ARG A 312 -12.55 17.43 8.14
C ARG A 312 -11.62 17.93 7.02
N PRO A 313 -11.93 19.02 6.28
CA PRO A 313 -11.00 19.59 5.30
C PRO A 313 -9.64 20.01 5.89
N ILE A 314 -9.60 20.40 7.16
CA ILE A 314 -8.34 20.76 7.84
C ILE A 314 -7.48 19.51 8.03
N PHE A 315 -8.09 18.38 8.41
CA PHE A 315 -7.39 17.11 8.59
C PHE A 315 -6.89 16.51 7.28
N GLU A 316 -7.68 16.66 6.22
CA GLU A 316 -7.38 16.12 4.90
C GLU A 316 -6.59 17.10 4.01
N SER A 317 -6.26 18.28 4.53
CA SER A 317 -5.46 19.27 3.80
C SER A 317 -4.05 18.77 3.53
N ARG A 318 -3.62 18.87 2.26
CA ARG A 318 -2.23 18.62 1.83
C ARG A 318 -1.21 19.56 2.49
N THR A 319 -1.65 20.68 3.04
CA THR A 319 -0.78 21.60 3.79
C THR A 319 -0.54 21.12 5.21
N ASN A 320 -1.58 20.58 5.85
CA ASN A 320 -1.50 20.18 7.25
C ASN A 320 -0.90 18.78 7.41
N LEU A 321 -1.15 17.87 6.45
CA LEU A 321 -0.66 16.49 6.41
C LEU A 321 -1.18 15.58 7.54
N CYS A 322 -2.31 15.92 8.18
CA CYS A 322 -2.83 15.09 9.27
C CYS A 322 -3.22 13.69 8.76
N SER A 323 -3.95 13.62 7.65
CA SER A 323 -4.31 12.35 6.99
C SER A 323 -3.12 11.58 6.41
N GLY A 324 -1.96 12.23 6.19
CA GLY A 324 -0.74 11.52 5.76
C GLY A 324 -0.22 10.57 6.84
N CYS A 325 -0.31 10.96 8.12
CA CYS A 325 0.07 10.12 9.25
C CYS A 325 -1.12 9.33 9.83
N HIS A 326 -2.35 9.82 9.62
CA HIS A 326 -3.58 9.32 10.22
C HIS A 326 -4.59 8.94 9.13
N ALA A 327 -4.12 8.22 8.11
CA ALA A 327 -4.96 7.74 7.03
C ALA A 327 -5.96 6.70 7.52
N GLU A 328 -6.88 6.33 6.63
CA GLU A 328 -7.78 5.19 6.83
C GLU A 328 -7.02 3.86 6.99
N THR A 329 -5.84 3.75 6.38
CA THR A 329 -4.98 2.57 6.46
C THR A 329 -3.64 2.87 7.11
N GLY A 330 -3.22 1.94 7.98
CA GLY A 330 -2.13 2.12 8.94
C GLY A 330 -2.16 3.43 9.73
N PRO A 331 -3.30 3.81 10.33
CA PRO A 331 -3.39 5.02 11.12
C PRO A 331 -2.38 5.01 12.28
N ASN A 332 -1.45 5.97 12.30
CA ASN A 332 -0.56 6.14 13.45
C ASN A 332 -1.38 6.33 14.73
N ALA A 333 -0.95 5.66 15.79
CA ALA A 333 -1.65 5.64 17.08
C ALA A 333 -3.13 5.19 16.99
N LYS A 334 -3.48 4.38 15.99
CA LYS A 334 -4.85 3.88 15.74
C LYS A 334 -5.88 5.01 15.56
N LEU A 335 -5.42 6.16 15.06
CA LEU A 335 -6.23 7.35 14.82
C LEU A 335 -6.41 7.57 13.32
N THR A 336 -7.66 7.54 12.83
CA THR A 336 -8.02 7.87 11.45
C THR A 336 -8.65 9.25 11.38
N LEU A 337 -8.09 10.14 10.55
CA LEU A 337 -8.54 11.53 10.39
C LEU A 337 -9.02 11.86 8.98
N GLY A 338 -8.95 10.90 8.04
CA GLY A 338 -9.40 11.08 6.67
C GLY A 338 -9.41 9.79 5.86
N GLY A 339 -9.79 9.89 4.59
CA GLY A 339 -9.89 8.76 3.65
C GLY A 339 -11.33 8.46 3.19
N HIS A 340 -11.57 7.26 2.67
CA HIS A 340 -12.91 6.81 2.26
C HIS A 340 -13.69 6.23 3.45
N ILE A 341 -13.82 7.08 4.46
CA ILE A 341 -14.56 6.83 5.70
C ILE A 341 -15.58 7.95 5.93
N SER A 342 -16.73 7.62 6.49
CA SER A 342 -17.75 8.62 6.81
C SER A 342 -17.25 9.55 7.93
N SER A 343 -17.61 10.83 7.82
CA SER A 343 -17.35 11.82 8.87
C SER A 343 -17.94 11.38 10.20
N LYS A 344 -19.07 10.67 10.20
CA LYS A 344 -19.63 10.09 11.42
C LYS A 344 -18.65 9.11 12.09
N LYS A 345 -18.07 8.18 11.33
CA LYS A 345 -17.10 7.21 11.87
C LYS A 345 -15.84 7.90 12.39
N ILE A 346 -15.34 8.94 11.70
CA ILE A 346 -14.21 9.73 12.19
C ILE A 346 -14.56 10.36 13.55
N VAL A 347 -15.70 11.04 13.66
CA VAL A 347 -16.12 11.69 14.91
C VAL A 347 -16.31 10.67 16.04
N ASP A 348 -16.94 9.52 15.78
CA ASP A 348 -17.13 8.45 16.77
C ASP A 348 -15.77 7.89 17.27
N GLY A 349 -14.74 7.87 16.40
CA GLY A 349 -13.37 7.50 16.73
C GLY A 349 -12.54 8.60 17.44
N LEU A 350 -13.04 9.82 17.51
CA LEU A 350 -12.37 10.96 18.17
C LEU A 350 -12.98 11.29 19.53
N VAL A 351 -14.31 11.35 19.58
CA VAL A 351 -15.02 11.92 20.72
C VAL A 351 -14.98 10.95 21.90
N ASN A 352 -14.42 11.44 23.01
CA ASN A 352 -14.25 10.72 24.26
C ASN A 352 -13.39 9.44 24.20
N GLN A 353 -12.67 9.21 23.10
CA GLN A 353 -11.77 8.07 22.98
C GLN A 353 -10.44 8.32 23.69
N PRO A 354 -9.85 7.32 24.38
CA PRO A 354 -8.51 7.45 24.97
C PRO A 354 -7.45 7.76 23.92
N SER A 355 -6.47 8.61 24.25
CA SER A 355 -5.34 8.88 23.37
C SER A 355 -4.16 7.96 23.70
N ILE A 356 -3.69 7.15 22.75
CA ILE A 356 -2.52 6.27 22.93
C ILE A 356 -1.25 7.07 23.26
N GLY A 357 -1.12 8.27 22.68
CA GLY A 357 0.03 9.15 22.88
C GLY A 357 -0.23 10.32 23.83
N GLY A 358 -1.38 10.35 24.51
CA GLY A 358 -1.80 11.47 25.36
C GLY A 358 -1.87 11.16 26.85
N GLY A 359 -1.34 10.03 27.31
CA GLY A 359 -1.32 9.67 28.72
C GLY A 359 -2.73 9.61 29.32
N GLN A 360 -3.06 10.56 30.19
CA GLN A 360 -4.37 10.69 30.82
C GLN A 360 -5.45 11.34 29.93
N TYR A 361 -5.08 11.91 28.78
CA TYR A 361 -5.97 12.66 27.92
C TYR A 361 -6.82 11.77 27.01
N ARG A 362 -7.98 12.31 26.62
CA ARG A 362 -8.81 11.79 25.52
C ARG A 362 -8.50 12.55 24.23
N LEU A 363 -8.75 11.94 23.08
CA LEU A 363 -8.53 12.55 21.77
C LEU A 363 -9.31 13.87 21.63
N VAL A 364 -10.63 13.82 21.84
CA VAL A 364 -11.50 15.00 21.90
C VAL A 364 -12.42 14.91 23.13
N VAL A 365 -12.45 15.98 23.93
CA VAL A 365 -13.37 16.16 25.05
C VAL A 365 -14.37 17.26 24.67
N PRO A 366 -15.64 16.90 24.40
CA PRO A 366 -16.68 17.88 24.10
C PRO A 366 -16.74 19.02 25.13
N GLY A 367 -16.73 20.26 24.64
CA GLY A 367 -16.77 21.47 25.45
C GLY A 367 -15.43 21.92 26.03
N ASP A 368 -14.35 21.13 25.90
CA ASP A 368 -13.07 21.43 26.56
C ASP A 368 -11.87 21.20 25.62
N PRO A 369 -11.50 22.20 24.81
CA PRO A 369 -10.32 22.14 23.94
C PRO A 369 -9.01 21.95 24.71
N ASP A 370 -8.89 22.51 25.91
CA ASP A 370 -7.67 22.43 26.72
C ASP A 370 -7.49 21.04 27.37
N ARG A 371 -8.54 20.21 27.36
CA ARG A 371 -8.49 18.77 27.69
C ARG A 371 -8.58 17.84 26.48
N SER A 372 -8.57 18.38 25.26
CA SER A 372 -8.63 17.61 24.03
C SER A 372 -7.22 17.41 23.45
N TRP A 373 -6.69 16.20 23.50
CA TRP A 373 -5.31 15.92 23.08
C TRP A 373 -5.04 16.31 21.63
N LEU A 374 -6.01 16.07 20.74
CA LEU A 374 -5.88 16.40 19.33
C LEU A 374 -5.66 17.91 19.13
N TYR A 375 -6.41 18.76 19.86
CA TYR A 375 -6.26 20.20 19.78
C TYR A 375 -4.91 20.65 20.34
N LEU A 376 -4.52 20.16 21.52
CA LEU A 376 -3.23 20.49 22.15
C LEU A 376 -2.04 20.17 21.24
N LYS A 377 -2.09 19.02 20.56
CA LYS A 377 -1.05 18.58 19.63
C LYS A 377 -1.03 19.42 18.36
N ALA A 378 -2.20 19.70 17.78
CA ALA A 378 -2.34 20.55 16.59
C ALA A 378 -1.91 22.00 16.86
N SER A 379 -2.13 22.52 18.07
CA SER A 379 -1.77 23.89 18.43
C SER A 379 -0.35 24.04 18.99
N GLY A 380 0.40 22.94 19.14
CA GLY A 380 1.73 22.95 19.77
C GLY A 380 1.73 23.24 21.27
N LYS A 381 0.61 23.01 21.97
CA LYS A 381 0.45 23.25 23.42
C LYS A 381 0.59 21.98 24.27
N ALA A 382 0.77 20.82 23.64
CA ALA A 382 0.79 19.53 24.32
C ALA A 382 1.95 19.39 25.34
N GLU A 383 3.07 20.05 25.11
CA GLU A 383 4.22 20.06 26.03
C GLU A 383 3.89 20.70 27.38
N ASP A 384 3.15 21.81 27.37
CA ASP A 384 2.77 22.56 28.57
C ASP A 384 1.48 22.05 29.22
N ALA A 385 0.82 21.07 28.62
CA ALA A 385 -0.48 20.57 29.08
C ALA A 385 -0.38 19.77 30.40
N GLY A 386 0.81 19.36 30.82
CA GLY A 386 0.98 18.54 32.03
C GLY A 386 0.53 17.09 31.81
N CYS A 387 0.81 16.54 30.62
CA CYS A 387 0.51 15.16 30.31
C CYS A 387 1.35 14.19 31.17
N VAL A 388 0.70 13.13 31.64
CA VAL A 388 1.21 12.12 32.56
C VAL A 388 0.97 10.76 31.93
N GLN A 389 2.04 9.98 31.78
CA GLN A 389 1.96 8.61 31.29
C GLN A 389 1.08 7.75 32.20
N THR A 390 0.32 6.85 31.58
CA THR A 390 -0.48 5.82 32.28
C THR A 390 0.02 4.44 31.90
N ASP A 391 -0.51 3.40 32.55
CA ASP A 391 -0.19 2.01 32.21
C ASP A 391 -0.59 1.62 30.78
N MET A 392 -1.51 2.38 30.17
CA MET A 392 -2.11 2.07 28.87
C MET A 392 -1.75 3.08 27.77
N ALA A 393 -1.09 4.20 28.09
CA ALA A 393 -0.81 5.26 27.13
C ALA A 393 0.47 6.04 27.46
N GLN A 394 1.26 6.31 26.43
CA GLN A 394 2.46 7.15 26.50
C GLN A 394 2.09 8.63 26.50
N CYS A 395 3.03 9.48 26.92
CA CYS A 395 2.91 10.93 26.85
C CYS A 395 3.84 11.51 25.78
N ILE A 396 3.35 11.63 24.54
CA ILE A 396 4.13 12.08 23.38
C ILE A 396 3.74 13.52 23.05
N THR A 397 4.50 14.50 23.53
CA THR A 397 4.11 15.93 23.52
C THR A 397 4.45 16.71 22.25
N GLY A 398 5.21 16.14 21.30
CA GLY A 398 5.62 16.86 20.09
C GLY A 398 4.44 17.42 19.27
N VAL A 399 4.63 18.49 18.51
CA VAL A 399 3.56 19.05 17.64
C VAL A 399 3.10 18.00 16.61
N MET A 400 1.80 18.00 16.27
CA MET A 400 1.27 17.19 15.18
C MET A 400 0.56 18.05 14.12
N PRO A 401 0.82 17.79 12.83
CA PRO A 401 1.85 16.89 12.31
C PRO A 401 3.29 17.33 12.63
N PRO A 402 4.26 16.40 12.67
CA PRO A 402 5.65 16.73 13.02
C PRO A 402 6.21 17.79 12.07
N SER A 403 6.77 18.85 12.63
CA SER A 403 7.32 19.98 11.88
C SER A 403 8.45 20.63 12.68
N THR A 404 9.49 21.09 11.98
CA THR A 404 10.63 21.81 12.57
C THR A 404 10.34 23.29 12.81
N THR A 405 9.22 23.81 12.27
CA THR A 405 8.85 25.23 12.35
C THR A 405 7.62 25.50 13.22
N GLY A 406 7.10 24.48 13.90
CA GLY A 406 5.89 24.57 14.74
C GLY A 406 4.62 24.08 14.02
N PRO A 407 3.43 24.41 14.54
CA PRO A 407 2.15 23.96 13.98
C PRO A 407 1.98 24.25 12.49
N THR A 408 1.59 23.23 11.71
CA THR A 408 1.22 23.41 10.30
C THR A 408 -0.18 24.00 10.14
N VAL A 409 -1.07 23.70 11.11
CA VAL A 409 -2.44 24.21 11.15
C VAL A 409 -2.44 25.70 11.49
N SER A 410 -3.07 26.52 10.64
CA SER A 410 -3.08 27.98 10.82
C SER A 410 -3.90 28.41 12.04
N PRO A 411 -3.69 29.61 12.60
CA PRO A 411 -4.50 30.12 13.71
C PRO A 411 -6.01 30.12 13.42
N GLN A 412 -6.41 30.42 12.18
CA GLN A 412 -7.81 30.39 11.76
C GLN A 412 -8.38 28.96 11.74
N GLN A 413 -7.60 28.00 11.26
CA GLN A 413 -7.99 26.59 11.26
C GLN A 413 -8.04 26.01 12.69
N LEU A 414 -7.11 26.41 13.56
CA LEU A 414 -7.15 26.05 14.97
C LEU A 414 -8.40 26.60 15.66
N GLU A 415 -8.86 27.80 15.31
CA GLU A 415 -10.11 28.33 15.85
C GLU A 415 -11.34 27.55 15.37
N ILE A 416 -11.35 27.09 14.11
CA ILE A 416 -12.41 26.19 13.60
C ILE A 416 -12.43 24.88 14.40
N LEU A 417 -11.28 24.24 14.60
CA LEU A 417 -11.18 23.01 15.39
C LEU A 417 -11.60 23.24 16.84
N ARG A 418 -11.16 24.35 17.45
CA ARG A 418 -11.54 24.77 18.80
C ARG A 418 -13.05 24.98 18.93
N GLN A 419 -13.66 25.67 17.98
CA GLN A 419 -15.09 25.96 17.97
C GLN A 419 -15.91 24.68 17.89
N TRP A 420 -15.55 23.74 17.00
CA TRP A 420 -16.21 22.43 16.94
C TRP A 420 -16.18 21.69 18.28
N ILE A 421 -15.04 21.70 18.97
CA ILE A 421 -14.92 21.07 20.29
C ILE A 421 -15.81 21.79 21.31
N LEU A 422 -15.77 23.13 21.36
CA LEU A 422 -16.60 23.94 22.27
C LEU A 422 -18.10 23.71 22.05
N ASP A 423 -18.53 23.53 20.80
CA ASP A 423 -19.92 23.26 20.42
C ASP A 423 -20.36 21.80 20.70
N GLY A 424 -19.52 21.04 21.40
CA GLY A 424 -19.83 19.68 21.85
C GLY A 424 -19.34 18.59 20.90
N ALA A 425 -18.48 18.91 19.93
CA ALA A 425 -17.88 17.97 19.00
C ALA A 425 -18.90 17.10 18.24
N GLN A 426 -19.98 17.73 17.76
CA GLN A 426 -21.07 17.02 17.09
C GLN A 426 -20.60 16.37 15.78
N GLY A 427 -21.16 15.18 15.50
CA GLY A 427 -21.01 14.49 14.23
C GLY A 427 -21.76 15.17 13.09
N PRO A 428 -21.61 14.67 11.85
CA PRO A 428 -22.38 15.16 10.72
C PRO A 428 -23.88 14.82 10.84
N THR A 429 -24.70 15.54 10.06
CA THR A 429 -26.13 15.28 9.88
C THR A 429 -26.46 14.67 8.53
#